data_AF-A0A957HYL3-F1
#
_entry.id   AF-A0A957HYL3-F1
#
_cell.length_a   1.000
_cell.length_b   1.000
_cell.length_c   1.000
_cell.angle_alpha   90.00
_cell.angle_beta   90.00
_cell.angle_gamma   90.00
#
_symmetry.space_group_name_H-M   'P 1'
#
loop_
_entity.id
_entity.type
_entity.pdbx_description
1 polymer ?
#
loop_
_entity_poly.entity_id
_entity_poly.type
_entity_poly.pdbx_seq_one_letter_code
_entity_poly.pdbx_strand_id
1 'polypeptide(L)'
;VSNLALLLAAVLFYRLVAEMHGPAVADRAVWYLLIFPTAFFGTAVYSESLFLLATIGAWYFARHGRWGVAGLLAMAAGLTRLVGVIVIPLLLWEWWRQWRGGGSAQRPSPFTLPVVLMPLAGTGAFMVYLWRVFGDPLAFVHGAAAWARQPQSVFSTMAELLQRPAGGWGTAVLAGQVHIDNWLDFGLAMLFLLLGLVLLRKKRYGEAAFVLLGVLIALNSGLLMSLRRYVWVLFPAFILLAQWGKRPWLDKLITTFSLLGLALFTALFANGYWVG
;
A
#
# COMPACT_ATOMS: atom_id res chain seq x y z
N VAL A 1 -1.21 -9.74 17.53
CA VAL A 1 -2.17 -9.41 16.42
C VAL A 1 -1.46 -9.30 15.08
N SER A 2 -0.45 -8.44 14.92
CA SER A 2 0.25 -8.21 13.64
C SER A 2 0.79 -9.47 12.97
N ASN A 3 1.48 -10.35 13.70
CA ASN A 3 2.03 -11.60 13.13
C ASN A 3 0.95 -12.56 12.61
N LEU A 4 -0.16 -12.71 13.33
CA LEU A 4 -1.28 -13.53 12.88
C LEU A 4 -1.92 -12.92 11.63
N ALA A 5 -2.09 -11.59 11.61
CA ALA A 5 -2.62 -10.90 10.44
C ALA A 5 -1.70 -11.06 9.22
N LEU A 6 -0.38 -10.95 9.41
CA LEU A 6 0.61 -11.16 8.35
C LEU A 6 0.58 -12.58 7.80
N LEU A 7 0.52 -13.59 8.68
CA LEU A 7 0.42 -14.99 8.28
C LEU A 7 -0.84 -15.24 7.43
N LEU A 8 -2.00 -14.76 7.90
CA LEU A 8 -3.25 -14.89 7.16
C LEU A 8 -3.23 -14.11 5.84
N ALA A 9 -2.62 -12.92 5.82
CA ALA A 9 -2.45 -12.12 4.61
C ALA A 9 -1.59 -12.87 3.58
N ALA A 10 -0.47 -13.47 4.00
CA ALA A 10 0.40 -14.26 3.13
C ALA A 10 -0.32 -15.49 2.55
N VAL A 11 -1.11 -16.20 3.37
CA VAL A 11 -1.91 -17.36 2.90
C VAL A 11 -2.96 -16.94 1.88
N LEU A 12 -3.73 -15.87 2.16
CA LEU A 12 -4.72 -15.37 1.21
C LEU A 12 -4.06 -14.80 -0.06
N PHE A 13 -2.92 -14.14 0.09
CA PHE A 13 -2.16 -13.61 -1.04
C PHE A 13 -1.65 -14.73 -1.95
N TYR A 14 -1.13 -15.81 -1.36
CA TYR A 14 -0.75 -17.01 -2.10
C TYR A 14 -1.92 -17.55 -2.92
N ARG A 15 -3.06 -17.81 -2.29
CA ARG A 15 -4.25 -18.36 -2.97
C ARG A 15 -4.72 -17.46 -4.10
N LEU A 16 -4.85 -16.16 -3.82
CA LEU A 16 -5.24 -15.15 -4.78
C LEU A 16 -4.32 -15.16 -6.01
N VAL A 17 -3.01 -15.16 -5.82
CA VAL A 17 -2.04 -15.13 -6.93
C VAL A 17 -1.98 -16.48 -7.65
N ALA A 18 -2.09 -17.59 -6.93
CA ALA A 18 -2.07 -18.93 -7.51
C ALA A 18 -3.23 -19.14 -8.48
N GLU A 19 -4.43 -18.68 -8.11
CA GLU A 19 -5.62 -18.70 -8.98
C GLU A 19 -5.45 -17.83 -10.24
N MET A 20 -4.74 -16.69 -10.15
CA MET A 20 -4.58 -15.77 -11.28
C MET A 20 -3.40 -16.11 -12.20
N HIS A 21 -2.30 -16.63 -11.65
CA HIS A 21 -1.02 -16.71 -12.34
C HIS A 21 -0.24 -18.03 -12.10
N GLY A 22 -0.83 -18.97 -11.35
CA GLY A 22 -0.23 -20.26 -11.02
C GLY A 22 0.67 -20.24 -9.78
N PRO A 23 0.94 -21.42 -9.19
CA PRO A 23 1.61 -21.55 -7.89
C PRO A 23 3.02 -20.95 -7.88
N ALA A 24 3.80 -21.15 -8.94
CA ALA A 24 5.16 -20.62 -9.00
C ALA A 24 5.22 -19.09 -8.97
N VAL A 25 4.20 -18.38 -9.48
CA VAL A 25 4.14 -16.91 -9.37
C VAL A 25 3.68 -16.50 -7.98
N ALA A 26 2.78 -17.28 -7.37
CA ALA A 26 2.33 -17.06 -6.00
C ALA A 26 3.46 -17.19 -4.99
N ASP A 27 4.29 -18.23 -5.10
CA ASP A 27 5.47 -18.42 -4.25
C ASP A 27 6.38 -17.19 -4.30
N ARG A 28 6.73 -16.73 -5.52
CA ARG A 28 7.57 -15.53 -5.70
C ARG A 28 6.90 -14.27 -5.16
N ALA A 29 5.60 -14.10 -5.35
CA ALA A 29 4.89 -12.91 -4.89
C ALA A 29 4.88 -12.82 -3.37
N VAL A 30 4.56 -13.93 -2.69
CA VAL A 30 4.61 -14.03 -1.23
C VAL A 30 6.04 -13.82 -0.73
N TRP A 31 7.02 -14.47 -1.37
CA TRP A 31 8.43 -14.29 -1.05
C TRP A 31 8.82 -12.81 -1.10
N TYR A 32 8.61 -12.13 -2.23
CA TYR A 32 8.95 -10.71 -2.40
C TYR A 32 8.23 -9.80 -1.42
N LEU A 33 6.97 -10.09 -1.08
CA LEU A 33 6.23 -9.34 -0.07
C LEU A 33 6.88 -9.47 1.31
N LEU A 34 7.32 -10.68 1.69
CA LEU A 34 7.90 -10.98 3.00
C LEU A 34 9.36 -10.56 3.14
N ILE A 35 10.11 -10.49 2.04
CA ILE A 35 11.51 -10.04 2.06
C ILE A 35 11.68 -8.58 1.67
N PHE A 36 10.61 -7.88 1.30
CA PHE A 36 10.67 -6.48 0.91
C PHE A 36 11.42 -5.66 1.98
N PRO A 37 12.19 -4.62 1.63
CA PRO A 37 13.01 -3.91 2.60
C PRO A 37 12.26 -3.46 3.86
N THR A 38 10.98 -3.13 3.73
CA THR A 38 10.14 -2.64 4.83
C THR A 38 9.15 -3.68 5.36
N ALA A 39 9.35 -4.96 5.05
CA ALA A 39 8.51 -6.06 5.55
C ALA A 39 8.57 -6.23 7.07
N PHE A 40 9.61 -5.72 7.75
CA PHE A 40 9.69 -5.75 9.22
C PHE A 40 8.51 -5.01 9.89
N PHE A 41 7.91 -4.00 9.24
CA PHE A 41 6.68 -3.33 9.71
C PHE A 41 5.52 -4.32 9.85
N GLY A 42 5.54 -5.43 9.12
CA GLY A 42 4.55 -6.49 9.25
C GLY A 42 4.58 -7.23 10.57
N THR A 43 5.75 -7.27 11.21
CA THR A 43 5.96 -7.90 12.52
C THR A 43 5.97 -6.90 13.67
N ALA A 44 6.33 -5.65 13.38
CA ALA A 44 6.27 -4.57 14.34
C ALA A 44 4.82 -4.26 14.75
N VAL A 45 4.64 -3.56 15.88
CA VAL A 45 3.33 -3.22 16.45
C VAL A 45 2.69 -2.05 15.67
N TYR A 46 2.40 -2.29 14.39
CA TYR A 46 1.69 -1.37 13.51
C TYR A 46 0.51 -2.04 12.77
N SER A 47 -0.30 -1.24 12.06
CA SER A 47 -1.55 -1.68 11.44
C SER A 47 -1.39 -2.24 10.01
N GLU A 48 -0.19 -2.21 9.42
CA GLU A 48 0.06 -2.58 8.03
C GLU A 48 -0.35 -4.03 7.75
N SER A 49 -0.01 -4.99 8.60
CA SER A 49 -0.41 -6.39 8.43
C SER A 49 -1.92 -6.60 8.48
N LEU A 50 -2.61 -5.86 9.34
CA LEU A 50 -4.07 -5.93 9.44
C LEU A 50 -4.74 -5.27 8.23
N PHE A 51 -4.22 -4.14 7.77
CA PHE A 51 -4.65 -3.48 6.54
C PHE A 51 -4.43 -4.37 5.31
N LEU A 52 -3.28 -5.05 5.24
CA LEU A 52 -2.92 -5.96 4.17
C LEU A 52 -3.88 -7.16 4.13
N LEU A 53 -4.11 -7.80 5.29
CA LEU A 53 -5.09 -8.88 5.42
C LEU A 53 -6.49 -8.44 4.98
N ALA A 54 -6.97 -7.31 5.49
CA ALA A 54 -8.28 -6.78 5.18
C ALA A 54 -8.42 -6.48 3.68
N THR A 55 -7.41 -5.87 3.06
CA THR A 55 -7.47 -5.50 1.65
C THR A 55 -7.35 -6.70 0.71
N ILE A 56 -6.39 -7.60 0.96
CA ILE A 56 -6.22 -8.82 0.16
C ILE A 56 -7.46 -9.70 0.30
N GLY A 57 -7.98 -9.85 1.52
CA GLY A 57 -9.21 -10.57 1.78
C GLY A 57 -10.42 -9.95 1.08
N ALA A 58 -10.58 -8.62 1.15
CA ALA A 58 -11.67 -7.91 0.46
C ALA A 58 -11.65 -8.19 -1.05
N TRP A 59 -10.47 -8.07 -1.69
CA TRP A 59 -10.36 -8.38 -3.11
C TRP A 59 -10.56 -9.86 -3.42
N TYR A 60 -9.99 -10.76 -2.61
CA TYR A 60 -10.15 -12.21 -2.76
C TYR A 60 -11.62 -12.64 -2.74
N PHE A 61 -12.38 -12.21 -1.73
CA PHE A 61 -13.79 -12.57 -1.62
C PHE A 61 -14.67 -11.89 -2.68
N ALA A 62 -14.33 -10.66 -3.09
CA ALA A 62 -14.98 -9.99 -4.21
C ALA A 62 -14.81 -10.80 -5.51
N ARG A 63 -13.59 -11.32 -5.78
CA ARG A 63 -13.32 -12.18 -6.95
C ARG A 63 -14.16 -13.46 -6.96
N HIS A 64 -14.52 -13.96 -5.79
CA HIS A 64 -15.38 -15.15 -5.62
C HIS A 64 -16.88 -14.83 -5.56
N GLY A 65 -17.29 -13.59 -5.84
CA GLY A 65 -18.69 -13.15 -5.78
C GLY A 65 -19.26 -13.03 -4.36
N ARG A 66 -18.44 -13.23 -3.32
CA ARG A 66 -18.84 -13.13 -1.91
C ARG A 66 -18.76 -11.68 -1.42
N TRP A 67 -19.57 -10.82 -2.04
CA TRP A 67 -19.56 -9.37 -1.83
C TRP A 67 -19.82 -8.98 -0.36
N GLY A 68 -20.71 -9.64 0.36
CA GLY A 68 -20.96 -9.33 1.78
C GLY A 68 -19.70 -9.42 2.66
N VAL A 69 -18.92 -10.50 2.52
CA VAL A 69 -17.65 -10.67 3.24
C VAL A 69 -16.60 -9.67 2.74
N ALA A 70 -16.56 -9.42 1.42
CA ALA A 70 -15.67 -8.43 0.84
C ALA A 70 -15.91 -7.03 1.42
N GLY A 71 -17.17 -6.63 1.60
CA GLY A 71 -17.55 -5.35 2.20
C GLY A 71 -17.14 -5.22 3.67
N LEU A 72 -17.32 -6.28 4.47
CA LEU A 72 -16.89 -6.27 5.87
C LEU A 72 -15.37 -6.11 5.99
N LEU A 73 -14.61 -6.80 5.14
CA LEU A 73 -13.15 -6.67 5.10
C LEU A 73 -12.72 -5.31 4.54
N ALA A 74 -13.43 -4.77 3.56
CA ALA A 74 -13.18 -3.43 3.03
C ALA A 74 -13.47 -2.33 4.07
N MET A 75 -14.52 -2.51 4.89
CA MET A 75 -14.79 -1.66 6.05
C MET A 75 -13.67 -1.74 7.08
N ALA A 76 -13.20 -2.94 7.39
CA ALA A 76 -12.06 -3.14 8.28
C ALA A 76 -10.80 -2.43 7.74
N ALA A 77 -10.55 -2.47 6.43
CA ALA A 77 -9.45 -1.73 5.81
C ALA A 77 -9.57 -0.22 6.06
N GLY A 78 -10.77 0.36 5.88
CA GLY A 78 -11.03 1.78 6.18
C GLY A 78 -10.92 2.14 7.68
N LEU A 79 -11.26 1.20 8.58
CA LEU A 79 -11.08 1.38 10.03
C LEU A 79 -9.62 1.35 10.45
N THR A 80 -8.78 0.54 9.80
CA THR A 80 -7.37 0.41 10.17
C THR A 80 -6.54 1.64 9.81
N ARG A 81 -6.87 2.29 8.69
CA ARG A 81 -6.12 3.41 8.12
C ARG A 81 -7.04 4.28 7.27
N LEU A 82 -6.86 5.59 7.34
CA LEU A 82 -7.55 6.57 6.49
C LEU A 82 -7.29 6.34 5.00
N VAL A 83 -6.10 5.84 4.67
CA VAL A 83 -5.73 5.47 3.29
C VAL A 83 -6.54 4.26 2.80
N GLY A 84 -7.26 3.54 3.67
CA GLY A 84 -8.05 2.37 3.28
C GLY A 84 -9.18 2.62 2.29
N VAL A 85 -9.52 3.88 2.03
CA VAL A 85 -10.39 4.27 0.91
C VAL A 85 -9.84 3.87 -0.46
N ILE A 86 -8.53 3.65 -0.62
CA ILE A 86 -7.93 3.20 -1.89
C ILE A 86 -8.40 1.80 -2.32
N VAL A 87 -9.02 1.03 -1.42
CA VAL A 87 -9.62 -0.27 -1.73
C VAL A 87 -10.84 -0.14 -2.65
N ILE A 88 -11.53 1.01 -2.63
CA ILE A 88 -12.72 1.29 -3.44
C ILE A 88 -12.48 1.05 -4.94
N PRO A 89 -11.50 1.68 -5.61
CA PRO A 89 -11.28 1.47 -7.04
C PRO A 89 -10.90 0.02 -7.39
N LEU A 90 -10.22 -0.69 -6.49
CA LEU A 90 -9.90 -2.11 -6.68
C LEU A 90 -11.17 -2.96 -6.73
N LEU A 91 -12.10 -2.75 -5.78
CA LEU A 91 -13.38 -3.45 -5.71
C LEU A 91 -14.35 -3.03 -6.81
N LEU A 92 -14.41 -1.73 -7.13
CA LEU A 92 -15.25 -1.19 -8.19
C LEU A 92 -14.87 -1.78 -9.55
N TRP A 93 -13.56 -1.91 -9.80
CA TRP A 93 -13.05 -2.53 -11.01
C TRP A 93 -13.42 -4.02 -11.07
N GLU A 94 -13.30 -4.76 -9.97
CA GLU A 94 -13.68 -6.17 -9.92
C GLU A 94 -15.20 -6.35 -10.16
N TRP A 95 -16.01 -5.48 -9.56
CA TRP A 95 -17.46 -5.46 -9.74
C TRP A 95 -17.82 -5.23 -11.21
N TRP A 96 -17.21 -4.22 -11.84
CA TRP A 96 -17.42 -3.90 -13.24
C TRP A 96 -17.00 -5.03 -14.18
N ARG A 97 -15.87 -5.69 -13.90
CA ARG A 97 -15.39 -6.85 -14.68
C ARG A 97 -16.37 -8.00 -14.63
N GLN A 98 -16.89 -8.34 -13.44
CA GLN A 98 -17.87 -9.41 -13.30
C GLN A 98 -19.22 -9.04 -13.94
N TRP A 99 -19.63 -7.78 -13.84
CA TRP A 99 -20.85 -7.29 -14.46
C TRP A 99 -20.81 -7.34 -16.00
N ARG A 100 -19.69 -6.93 -16.61
CA ARG A 100 -19.51 -6.99 -18.08
C ARG A 100 -19.18 -8.37 -18.62
N GLY A 101 -18.32 -9.12 -17.92
CA GLY A 101 -17.70 -10.35 -18.42
C GLY A 101 -18.30 -11.65 -17.90
N GLY A 102 -19.12 -11.61 -16.83
CA GLY A 102 -19.73 -12.80 -16.25
C GLY A 102 -20.87 -13.34 -17.12
N GLY A 103 -20.88 -14.65 -17.37
CA GLY A 103 -22.15 -15.37 -17.59
C GLY A 103 -23.09 -15.15 -16.39
N SER A 104 -24.39 -15.42 -16.58
CA SER A 104 -25.46 -15.15 -15.60
C SER A 104 -25.08 -15.47 -14.13
N ALA A 105 -24.36 -16.57 -13.89
CA ALA A 105 -24.01 -17.06 -12.56
C ALA A 105 -22.98 -16.23 -11.75
N GLN A 106 -22.19 -15.37 -12.39
CA GLN A 106 -21.16 -14.56 -11.70
C GLN A 106 -21.46 -13.05 -11.74
N ARG A 107 -22.59 -12.64 -12.31
CA ARG A 107 -22.96 -11.23 -12.38
C ARG A 107 -23.37 -10.73 -11.00
N PRO A 108 -22.67 -9.73 -10.42
CA PRO A 108 -23.07 -9.17 -9.15
C PRO A 108 -24.40 -8.43 -9.32
N SER A 109 -25.29 -8.59 -8.34
CA SER A 109 -26.51 -7.79 -8.28
C SER A 109 -26.16 -6.29 -8.15
N PRO A 110 -26.88 -5.37 -8.82
CA PRO A 110 -26.69 -3.93 -8.60
C PRO A 110 -26.76 -3.51 -7.12
N PHE A 111 -27.49 -4.25 -6.29
CA PHE A 111 -27.57 -4.04 -4.84
C PHE A 111 -26.26 -4.31 -4.09
N THR A 112 -25.22 -4.86 -4.76
CA THR A 112 -23.88 -5.01 -4.19
C THR A 112 -23.01 -3.77 -4.38
N LEU A 113 -23.42 -2.78 -5.18
CA LEU A 113 -22.64 -1.56 -5.39
C LEU A 113 -22.36 -0.77 -4.08
N PRO A 114 -23.30 -0.64 -3.12
CA PRO A 114 -23.02 -0.01 -1.83
C PRO A 114 -21.90 -0.71 -1.03
N VAL A 115 -21.72 -2.01 -1.22
CA VAL A 115 -20.66 -2.80 -0.56
C VAL A 115 -19.27 -2.30 -0.96
N VAL A 116 -19.09 -1.83 -2.20
CA VAL A 116 -17.83 -1.26 -2.70
C VAL A 116 -17.45 0.01 -1.92
N LEU A 117 -18.42 0.71 -1.35
CA LEU A 117 -18.23 1.94 -0.58
C LEU A 117 -17.99 1.70 0.92
N MET A 118 -17.99 0.44 1.38
CA MET A 118 -17.78 0.10 2.79
C MET A 118 -16.47 0.61 3.42
N PRO A 119 -15.35 0.84 2.69
CA PRO A 119 -14.20 1.54 3.26
C PRO A 119 -14.54 2.95 3.81
N LEU A 120 -15.50 3.65 3.19
CA LEU A 120 -15.98 4.94 3.68
C LEU A 120 -16.77 4.79 4.97
N ALA A 121 -17.58 3.73 5.10
CA ALA A 121 -18.28 3.44 6.35
C ALA A 121 -17.31 3.16 7.49
N GLY A 122 -16.21 2.44 7.22
CA GLY A 122 -15.16 2.20 8.20
C GLY A 122 -14.47 3.51 8.64
N THR A 123 -14.10 4.35 7.67
CA THR A 123 -13.51 5.67 7.95
C THR A 123 -14.48 6.57 8.73
N GLY A 124 -15.76 6.58 8.34
CA GLY A 124 -16.82 7.35 9.00
C GLY A 124 -17.09 6.88 10.43
N ALA A 125 -17.04 5.58 10.69
CA ALA A 125 -17.16 5.05 12.06
C ALA A 125 -16.02 5.54 12.96
N PHE A 126 -14.79 5.61 12.44
CA PHE A 126 -13.67 6.22 13.15
C PHE A 126 -13.86 7.72 13.37
N MET A 127 -14.36 8.47 12.38
CA MET A 127 -14.70 9.89 12.53
C MET A 127 -15.78 10.12 13.59
N VAL A 128 -16.81 9.26 13.65
CA VAL A 128 -17.85 9.32 14.70
C VAL A 128 -17.24 9.07 16.07
N TYR A 129 -16.35 8.08 16.20
CA TYR A 129 -15.61 7.86 17.45
C TYR A 129 -14.83 9.12 17.87
N LEU A 130 -14.08 9.73 16.95
CA LEU A 130 -13.33 10.95 17.24
C LEU A 130 -14.23 12.10 17.64
N TRP A 131 -15.37 12.27 16.97
CA TRP A 131 -16.34 13.29 17.35
C TRP A 131 -16.91 13.09 18.75
N ARG A 132 -17.23 11.83 19.13
CA ARG A 132 -17.77 11.52 20.46
C ARG A 132 -16.76 11.71 21.59
N VAL A 133 -15.48 11.45 21.35
CA VAL A 133 -14.44 11.48 22.39
C VAL A 133 -13.75 12.84 22.45
N PHE A 134 -13.46 13.45 21.30
CA PHE A 134 -12.64 14.67 21.18
C PHE A 134 -13.44 15.89 20.69
N GLY A 135 -14.71 15.74 20.32
CA GLY A 135 -15.52 16.83 19.78
C GLY A 135 -15.19 17.20 18.32
N ASP A 136 -14.22 16.52 17.69
CA ASP A 136 -13.73 16.82 16.35
C ASP A 136 -13.65 15.54 15.48
N PRO A 137 -14.52 15.36 14.47
CA PRO A 137 -14.49 14.19 13.59
C PRO A 137 -13.23 14.13 12.70
N LEU A 138 -12.53 15.25 12.52
CA LEU A 138 -11.33 15.39 11.70
C LEU A 138 -10.08 15.60 12.56
N ALA A 139 -10.10 15.20 13.83
CA ALA A 139 -8.97 15.34 14.74
C ALA A 139 -7.66 14.73 14.18
N PHE A 140 -7.75 13.68 13.36
CA PHE A 140 -6.61 13.08 12.69
C PHE A 140 -5.97 13.97 11.59
N VAL A 141 -6.76 14.84 10.96
CA VAL A 141 -6.28 15.84 9.97
C VAL A 141 -5.68 17.01 10.73
N HIS A 142 -6.42 17.57 11.69
CA HIS A 142 -5.96 18.74 12.44
C HIS A 142 -4.72 18.43 13.29
N GLY A 143 -4.63 17.21 13.84
CA GLY A 143 -3.44 16.74 14.56
C GLY A 143 -2.23 16.51 13.65
N ALA A 144 -2.40 16.28 12.35
CA ALA A 144 -1.27 16.09 11.43
C ALA A 144 -0.43 17.37 11.27
N ALA A 145 -1.05 18.55 11.40
CA ALA A 145 -0.36 19.83 11.36
C ALA A 145 0.71 19.97 12.46
N ALA A 146 0.52 19.33 13.62
CA ALA A 146 1.51 19.31 14.71
C ALA A 146 2.81 18.57 14.33
N TRP A 147 2.78 17.74 13.29
CA TRP A 147 3.92 17.00 12.75
C TRP A 147 4.46 17.62 11.45
N ALA A 148 4.18 18.90 11.22
CA ALA A 148 4.53 19.61 9.98
C ALA A 148 4.00 18.94 8.69
N ARG A 149 2.97 18.09 8.81
CA ARG A 149 2.26 17.53 7.65
C ARG A 149 1.17 18.51 7.24
N GLN A 150 1.40 19.19 6.13
CA GLN A 150 0.42 20.03 5.48
C GLN A 150 0.11 19.44 4.10
N PRO A 151 -1.17 19.21 3.75
CA PRO A 151 -1.53 18.79 2.41
C PRO A 151 -0.96 19.78 1.40
N GLN A 152 -0.12 19.28 0.49
CA GLN A 152 0.47 20.09 -0.57
C GLN A 152 0.49 19.33 -1.89
N SER A 153 0.73 20.05 -2.98
CA SER A 153 0.79 19.45 -4.31
C SER A 153 1.88 18.38 -4.34
N VAL A 154 1.62 17.25 -5.03
CA VAL A 154 2.66 16.24 -5.27
C VAL A 154 3.87 16.87 -5.96
N PHE A 155 3.64 17.85 -6.84
CA PHE A 155 4.72 18.56 -7.52
C PHE A 155 5.53 19.45 -6.59
N SER A 156 4.91 20.08 -5.57
CA SER A 156 5.65 20.90 -4.62
C SER A 156 6.50 20.03 -3.70
N THR A 157 5.97 18.91 -3.19
CA THR A 157 6.76 17.94 -2.41
C THR A 157 7.95 17.38 -3.20
N MET A 158 7.75 17.08 -4.50
CA MET A 158 8.85 16.66 -5.37
C MET A 158 9.86 17.79 -5.62
N ALA A 159 9.38 19.01 -5.86
CA ALA A 159 10.24 20.15 -6.10
C ALA A 159 11.07 20.50 -4.85
N GLU A 160 10.49 20.49 -3.66
CA GLU A 160 11.18 20.73 -2.39
C GLU A 160 12.31 19.74 -2.13
N LEU A 161 12.11 18.46 -2.47
CA LEU A 161 13.17 17.45 -2.36
C LEU A 161 14.33 17.71 -3.35
N LEU A 162 13.98 18.10 -4.57
CA LEU A 162 14.94 18.32 -5.67
C LEU A 162 15.58 19.71 -5.63
N GLN A 163 15.06 20.63 -4.80
CA GLN A 163 15.57 21.97 -4.64
C GLN A 163 17.01 21.91 -4.16
N ARG A 164 17.90 22.54 -4.94
CA ARG A 164 19.31 22.61 -4.62
C ARG A 164 19.48 23.38 -3.30
N PRO A 165 20.19 22.82 -2.30
CA PRO A 165 20.50 23.55 -1.07
C PRO A 165 21.24 24.85 -1.38
N ALA A 166 21.00 25.91 -0.59
CA ALA A 166 21.56 27.24 -0.83
C ALA A 166 23.11 27.24 -0.92
N GLY A 167 23.78 26.37 -0.15
CA GLY A 167 25.24 26.20 -0.18
C GLY A 167 25.74 25.21 -1.26
N GLY A 168 24.86 24.58 -2.02
CA GLY A 168 25.16 23.49 -2.95
C GLY A 168 25.21 22.10 -2.30
N TRP A 169 25.18 21.06 -3.13
CA TRP A 169 25.15 19.66 -2.67
C TRP A 169 26.39 19.26 -1.86
N GLY A 170 27.58 19.72 -2.27
CA GLY A 170 28.82 19.38 -1.58
C GLY A 170 28.83 19.86 -0.12
N THR A 171 28.42 21.10 0.13
CA THR A 171 28.35 21.66 1.49
C THR A 171 27.23 21.02 2.30
N ALA A 172 26.07 20.75 1.69
CA ALA A 172 24.96 20.08 2.36
C ALA A 172 25.31 18.65 2.78
N VAL A 173 26.06 17.90 1.97
CA VAL A 173 26.54 16.56 2.32
C VAL A 173 27.53 16.63 3.48
N LEU A 174 28.53 17.51 3.39
CA LEU A 174 29.55 17.67 4.45
C LEU A 174 28.94 18.16 5.77
N ALA A 175 27.88 18.98 5.70
CA ALA A 175 27.16 19.49 6.86
C ALA A 175 26.11 18.51 7.42
N GLY A 176 25.95 17.31 6.83
CA GLY A 176 24.94 16.34 7.26
C GLY A 176 23.49 16.79 7.03
N GLN A 177 23.26 17.77 6.15
CA GLN A 177 21.94 18.33 5.84
C GLN A 177 21.18 17.49 4.79
N VAL A 178 21.87 16.55 4.13
CA VAL A 178 21.26 15.63 3.17
C VAL A 178 20.64 14.45 3.91
N HIS A 179 19.31 14.44 3.94
CA HIS A 179 18.48 13.37 4.49
C HIS A 179 18.40 12.22 3.47
N ILE A 180 19.35 11.28 3.54
CA ILE A 180 19.45 10.12 2.63
C ILE A 180 18.16 9.28 2.65
N ASP A 181 17.48 9.26 3.78
CA ASP A 181 16.20 8.62 3.97
C ASP A 181 15.10 9.17 3.06
N ASN A 182 15.04 10.49 2.86
CA ASN A 182 14.08 11.11 1.94
C ASN A 182 14.35 10.73 0.47
N TRP A 183 15.61 10.60 0.08
CA TRP A 183 15.98 10.16 -1.28
C TRP A 183 15.60 8.72 -1.55
N LEU A 184 15.77 7.85 -0.56
CA LEU A 184 15.36 6.47 -0.64
C LEU A 184 13.82 6.35 -0.70
N ASP A 185 13.11 7.14 0.09
CA ASP A 185 11.65 7.22 0.07
C ASP A 185 11.18 7.67 -1.31
N PHE A 186 11.77 8.74 -1.84
CA PHE A 186 11.49 9.21 -3.18
C PHE A 186 11.75 8.15 -4.25
N GLY A 187 12.87 7.43 -4.17
CA GLY A 187 13.17 6.30 -5.07
C GLY A 187 12.10 5.22 -5.02
N LEU A 188 11.61 4.87 -3.84
CA LEU A 188 10.52 3.91 -3.66
C LEU A 188 9.18 4.44 -4.18
N ALA A 189 8.86 5.72 -3.98
CA ALA A 189 7.69 6.35 -4.58
C ALA A 189 7.74 6.25 -6.10
N MET A 190 8.87 6.63 -6.71
CA MET A 190 9.03 6.59 -8.16
C MET A 190 8.94 5.15 -8.68
N LEU A 191 9.55 4.18 -7.99
CA LEU A 191 9.41 2.77 -8.33
C LEU A 191 7.94 2.33 -8.33
N PHE A 192 7.17 2.61 -7.27
CA PHE A 192 5.77 2.19 -7.18
C PHE A 192 4.85 2.97 -8.13
N LEU A 193 5.14 4.25 -8.42
CA LEU A 193 4.45 4.98 -9.49
C LEU A 193 4.68 4.30 -10.84
N LEU A 194 5.94 3.96 -11.17
CA LEU A 194 6.27 3.25 -12.41
C LEU A 194 5.57 1.88 -12.47
N LEU A 195 5.56 1.11 -11.37
CA LEU A 195 4.82 -0.16 -11.31
C LEU A 195 3.31 0.03 -11.52
N GLY A 196 2.72 1.06 -10.91
CA GLY A 196 1.33 1.45 -11.12
C GLY A 196 1.03 1.83 -12.57
N LEU A 197 1.91 2.61 -13.22
CA LEU A 197 1.80 2.96 -14.64
C LEU A 197 1.92 1.74 -15.55
N VAL A 198 2.79 0.77 -15.22
CA VAL A 198 2.88 -0.49 -15.93
C VAL A 198 1.60 -1.32 -15.78
N LEU A 199 1.02 -1.39 -14.58
CA LEU A 199 -0.28 -2.05 -14.35
C LEU A 199 -1.37 -1.40 -15.20
N LEU A 200 -1.37 -0.06 -15.29
CA LEU A 200 -2.30 0.70 -16.13
C LEU A 200 -2.13 0.35 -17.61
N ARG A 201 -0.90 0.33 -18.12
CA ARG A 201 -0.61 -0.10 -19.51
C ARG A 201 -1.01 -1.55 -19.79
N LYS A 202 -0.92 -2.42 -18.78
CA LYS A 202 -1.41 -3.81 -18.84
C LYS A 202 -2.93 -3.94 -18.68
N LYS A 203 -3.69 -2.83 -18.63
CA LYS A 203 -5.15 -2.80 -18.47
C LYS A 203 -5.64 -3.43 -17.14
N ARG A 204 -4.78 -3.49 -16.12
CA ARG A 204 -5.11 -3.93 -14.76
C ARG A 204 -5.60 -2.73 -13.95
N TYR A 205 -6.67 -2.08 -14.41
CA TYR A 205 -7.04 -0.73 -13.97
C TYR A 205 -7.31 -0.61 -12.46
N GLY A 206 -8.02 -1.56 -11.83
CA GLY A 206 -8.26 -1.54 -10.38
C GLY A 206 -6.98 -1.65 -9.55
N GLU A 207 -6.06 -2.52 -9.98
CA GLU A 207 -4.75 -2.71 -9.35
C GLU A 207 -3.85 -1.48 -9.54
N ALA A 208 -3.86 -0.91 -10.75
CA ALA A 208 -3.14 0.31 -11.06
C ALA A 208 -3.64 1.49 -10.22
N ALA A 209 -4.95 1.67 -10.12
CA ALA A 209 -5.55 2.73 -9.30
C ALA A 209 -5.21 2.55 -7.81
N PHE A 210 -5.27 1.32 -7.29
CA PHE A 210 -4.88 1.00 -5.91
C PHE A 210 -3.42 1.41 -5.63
N VAL A 211 -2.48 1.00 -6.50
CA VAL A 211 -1.06 1.33 -6.34
C VAL A 211 -0.80 2.83 -6.51
N LEU A 212 -1.33 3.45 -7.57
CA LEU A 212 -1.08 4.86 -7.88
C LEU A 212 -1.67 5.77 -6.81
N LEU A 213 -2.92 5.57 -6.39
CA LEU A 213 -3.55 6.37 -5.34
C LEU A 213 -2.84 6.19 -4.00
N GLY A 214 -2.40 4.97 -3.67
CA GLY A 214 -1.63 4.71 -2.46
C GLY A 214 -0.34 5.55 -2.38
N VAL A 215 0.39 5.66 -3.49
CA VAL A 215 1.60 6.50 -3.56
C VAL A 215 1.25 7.99 -3.59
N LEU A 216 0.26 8.40 -4.39
CA LEU A 216 -0.11 9.81 -4.54
C LEU A 216 -0.65 10.42 -3.24
N ILE A 217 -1.43 9.66 -2.46
CA ILE A 217 -1.90 10.10 -1.14
C ILE A 217 -0.72 10.32 -0.18
N ALA A 218 0.28 9.42 -0.21
CA ALA A 218 1.47 9.58 0.60
C ALA A 218 2.27 10.83 0.22
N LEU A 219 2.47 11.06 -1.07
CA LEU A 219 3.16 12.25 -1.60
C LEU A 219 2.40 13.54 -1.29
N ASN A 220 1.07 13.52 -1.34
CA ASN A 220 0.22 14.68 -1.03
C ASN A 220 0.28 15.10 0.45
N SER A 221 0.75 14.22 1.35
CA SER A 221 0.87 14.54 2.78
C SER A 221 1.96 15.55 3.13
N GLY A 222 2.75 15.97 2.14
CA GLY A 222 3.78 16.99 2.27
C GLY A 222 5.09 16.51 2.87
N LEU A 223 5.13 15.31 3.45
CA LEU A 223 6.34 14.65 3.93
C LEU A 223 6.45 13.26 3.32
N LEU A 224 7.66 12.91 2.89
CA LEU A 224 7.99 11.55 2.46
C LEU A 224 8.08 10.57 3.64
N MET A 225 8.21 11.09 4.85
CA MET A 225 8.20 10.34 6.09
C MET A 225 7.03 9.34 6.09
N SER A 226 7.36 8.06 6.25
CA SER A 226 6.45 6.91 6.24
C SER A 226 6.00 6.36 4.89
N LEU A 227 6.49 6.91 3.78
CA LEU A 227 6.19 6.37 2.46
C LEU A 227 6.61 4.90 2.34
N ARG A 228 7.75 4.53 2.95
CA ARG A 228 8.29 3.17 2.93
C ARG A 228 7.33 2.10 3.45
N ARG A 229 6.58 2.39 4.51
CA ARG A 229 5.57 1.48 5.08
C ARG A 229 4.27 1.49 4.25
N TYR A 230 3.95 2.61 3.60
CA TYR A 230 2.77 2.73 2.75
C TYR A 230 2.90 1.97 1.43
N VAL A 231 4.09 1.91 0.84
CA VAL A 231 4.30 1.15 -0.40
C VAL A 231 4.30 -0.36 -0.19
N TRP A 232 4.72 -0.84 0.99
CA TRP A 232 4.75 -2.28 1.30
C TRP A 232 3.37 -2.93 1.18
N VAL A 233 2.31 -2.22 1.59
CA VAL A 233 0.94 -2.75 1.52
C VAL A 233 0.32 -2.69 0.13
N LEU A 234 1.01 -2.11 -0.86
CA LEU A 234 0.55 -2.02 -2.26
C LEU A 234 0.79 -3.34 -3.01
N PHE A 235 0.20 -4.41 -2.48
CA PHE A 235 0.44 -5.80 -2.87
C PHE A 235 0.32 -6.14 -4.38
N PRO A 236 -0.50 -5.46 -5.22
CA PRO A 236 -0.53 -5.77 -6.66
C PRO A 236 0.81 -5.52 -7.37
N ALA A 237 1.63 -4.60 -6.85
CA ALA A 237 2.98 -4.36 -7.35
C ALA A 237 3.86 -5.61 -7.21
N PHE A 238 3.73 -6.35 -6.11
CA PHE A 238 4.47 -7.59 -5.85
C PHE A 238 4.06 -8.72 -6.79
N ILE A 239 2.79 -8.76 -7.22
CA ILE A 239 2.33 -9.69 -8.27
C ILE A 239 3.05 -9.39 -9.58
N LEU A 240 3.17 -8.11 -9.96
CA LEU A 240 3.88 -7.72 -11.17
C LEU A 240 5.37 -8.05 -11.10
N LEU A 241 6.02 -7.76 -9.97
CA LEU A 241 7.42 -8.14 -9.73
C LEU A 241 7.61 -9.66 -9.83
N ALA A 242 6.73 -10.46 -9.24
CA ALA A 242 6.78 -11.92 -9.29
C ALA A 242 6.64 -12.48 -10.72
N GLN A 243 5.82 -11.86 -11.57
CA GLN A 243 5.75 -12.20 -12.99
C GLN A 243 7.07 -11.93 -13.72
N TRP A 244 7.73 -10.83 -13.39
CA TRP A 244 9.04 -10.46 -13.95
C TRP A 244 10.18 -11.34 -13.42
N GLY A 245 10.08 -11.77 -12.16
CA GLY A 245 10.96 -12.75 -11.52
C GLY A 245 10.96 -14.14 -12.16
N LYS A 246 10.11 -14.39 -13.16
CA LYS A 246 10.31 -15.56 -14.04
C LYS A 246 11.67 -15.53 -14.75
N ARG A 247 12.25 -14.33 -14.93
CA ARG A 247 13.62 -14.16 -15.42
C ARG A 247 14.59 -14.30 -14.23
N PRO A 248 15.50 -15.29 -14.24
CA PRO A 248 16.35 -15.58 -13.07
C PRO A 248 17.20 -14.39 -12.60
N TRP A 249 17.68 -13.55 -13.51
CA TRP A 249 18.49 -12.38 -13.13
C TRP A 249 17.67 -11.31 -12.41
N LEU A 250 16.40 -11.10 -12.80
CA LEU A 250 15.49 -10.17 -12.10
C LEU A 250 15.12 -10.70 -10.73
N ASP A 251 14.89 -12.01 -10.61
CA ASP A 251 14.58 -12.66 -9.34
C ASP A 251 15.71 -12.55 -8.33
N LYS A 252 16.95 -12.81 -8.78
CA LYS A 252 18.16 -12.58 -7.97
C LYS A 252 18.31 -11.12 -7.59
N LEU A 253 18.12 -10.20 -8.53
CA LEU A 253 18.23 -8.76 -8.28
C LEU A 253 17.23 -8.31 -7.21
N ILE A 254 15.94 -8.59 -7.42
CA ILE A 254 14.87 -8.23 -6.48
C ILE A 254 15.15 -8.86 -5.11
N THR A 255 15.49 -10.15 -5.06
CA THR A 255 15.76 -10.86 -3.80
C THR A 255 16.95 -10.27 -3.06
N THR A 256 18.06 -10.01 -3.76
CA THR A 256 19.29 -9.48 -3.16
C THR A 256 19.07 -8.10 -2.56
N PHE A 257 18.53 -7.17 -3.36
CA PHE A 257 18.27 -5.81 -2.87
C PHE A 257 17.21 -5.79 -1.76
N SER A 258 16.20 -6.65 -1.85
CA SER A 258 15.15 -6.72 -0.82
C SER A 258 15.70 -7.25 0.51
N LEU A 259 16.47 -8.35 0.49
CA LEU A 259 17.10 -8.90 1.69
C LEU A 259 18.13 -7.96 2.31
N LEU A 260 18.98 -7.32 1.51
CA LEU A 260 19.95 -6.33 2.01
C LEU A 260 19.24 -5.13 2.64
N GLY A 261 18.20 -4.62 1.99
CA GLY A 261 17.38 -3.53 2.51
C GLY A 261 16.65 -3.93 3.79
N LEU A 262 16.09 -5.14 3.83
CA LEU A 262 15.38 -5.66 5.02
C LEU A 262 16.33 -5.81 6.19
N ALA A 263 17.52 -6.39 5.97
CA ALA A 263 18.54 -6.50 7.01
C ALA A 263 18.96 -5.13 7.55
N LEU A 264 19.22 -4.17 6.65
CA LEU A 264 19.59 -2.81 7.02
C LEU A 264 18.50 -2.10 7.82
N PHE A 265 17.25 -2.07 7.32
CA PHE A 265 16.17 -1.36 8.04
C PHE A 265 15.76 -2.04 9.31
N THR A 266 15.82 -3.37 9.38
CA THR A 266 15.57 -4.10 10.63
C THR A 266 16.65 -3.75 11.66
N ALA A 267 17.93 -3.72 11.27
CA ALA A 267 19.01 -3.34 12.17
C ALA A 267 18.87 -1.89 12.66
N LEU A 268 18.59 -0.96 11.76
CA LEU A 268 18.35 0.45 12.10
C LEU A 268 17.16 0.60 13.05
N PHE A 269 16.02 -0.05 12.75
CA PHE A 269 14.83 -0.04 13.61
C PHE A 269 15.11 -0.60 15.01
N ALA A 270 15.81 -1.74 15.08
CA ALA A 270 16.17 -2.39 16.35
C ALA A 270 17.10 -1.52 17.21
N ASN A 271 17.88 -0.62 16.60
CA ASN A 271 18.75 0.33 17.29
C ASN A 271 18.08 1.71 17.54
N GLY A 272 16.77 1.82 17.31
CA GLY A 272 16.00 3.05 17.57
C GLY A 272 16.14 4.14 16.51
N TYR A 273 16.78 3.86 15.37
CA TYR A 273 16.80 4.79 14.25
C TYR A 273 15.44 4.84 13.56
N TRP A 274 15.07 6.04 13.11
CA TRP A 274 13.88 6.23 12.29
C TRP A 274 14.08 5.60 10.91
N VAL A 275 13.16 4.73 10.49
CA VAL A 275 13.21 4.00 9.22
C VAL A 275 11.88 4.02 8.46
N GLY A 276 10.92 4.84 8.88
CA GLY A 276 9.61 4.99 8.23
C GLY A 276 8.48 5.39 9.16
#